data_AF-A0A2G8K0E8-F1
#
_entry.id   AF-A0A2G8K0E8-F1
#
_cell.length_a   1.000
_cell.length_b   1.000
_cell.length_c   1.000
_cell.angle_alpha   90.00
_cell.angle_beta   90.00
_cell.angle_gamma   90.00
#
_symmetry.space_group_name_H-M   'P 1'
#
loop_
_entity.id
_entity.type
_entity.pdbx_description
1 polymer ?
#
loop_
_entity_poly.entity_id
_entity_poly.type
_entity_poly.pdbx_seq_one_letter_code
_entity_poly.pdbx_strand_id
1 'polypeptide(L)'
;MHPPGPFHRSAATLRVRGGDGSASTFWGNSNWTSFHPNLSRCPDFAIPSLIHSIQPEAKIIVAFRNPIDRLFSDYIYFSRGLTSSEEFHESVKAGIEEFQTCLETIGDLRTCVYKADKLPSGRAVRLRVGLYSVYLEDWLKFFKPSQLRVIRTEDWSVKCPEILTDLHRFLELDELPPGETNDLCNEERHNVGHSKTVALLPETTQLLRDFYSPFNKRLATILDDDNFIW
;
A
#
# COMPACT_ATOMS: atom_id res chain seq x y z
N MET A 1 38.66 -19.78 -50.72
CA MET A 1 37.35 -19.46 -50.11
C MET A 1 37.28 -20.22 -48.79
N HIS A 2 37.50 -19.53 -47.67
CA HIS A 2 37.31 -20.10 -46.34
C HIS A 2 35.82 -20.08 -45.97
N PRO A 3 35.28 -21.13 -45.34
CA PRO A 3 33.91 -21.08 -44.83
C PRO A 3 33.85 -20.12 -43.63
N PRO A 4 32.75 -19.38 -43.43
CA PRO A 4 32.58 -18.52 -42.29
C PRO A 4 32.41 -19.37 -41.02
N GLY A 5 33.15 -19.00 -39.97
CA GLY A 5 33.11 -19.65 -38.65
C GLY A 5 31.75 -19.49 -37.96
N PRO A 6 31.48 -20.32 -36.94
CA PRO A 6 30.18 -20.36 -36.29
C PRO A 6 29.90 -19.04 -35.57
N PHE A 7 28.73 -18.49 -35.85
CA PHE A 7 28.14 -17.37 -35.13
C PHE A 7 28.09 -17.69 -33.62
N HIS A 8 28.93 -17.03 -32.83
CA HIS A 8 28.73 -16.93 -31.39
C HIS A 8 27.46 -16.11 -31.14
N ARG A 9 26.30 -16.77 -31.08
CA ARG A 9 25.16 -16.22 -30.34
C ARG A 9 25.56 -16.23 -28.87
N SER A 10 25.81 -15.04 -28.32
CA SER A 10 25.84 -14.82 -26.88
C SER A 10 24.59 -15.45 -26.29
N ALA A 11 24.75 -16.50 -25.48
CA ALA A 11 23.64 -17.04 -24.71
C ALA A 11 23.18 -15.92 -23.77
N ALA A 12 22.01 -15.34 -24.06
CA ALA A 12 21.38 -14.41 -23.13
C ALA A 12 21.14 -15.18 -21.82
N THR A 13 21.90 -14.85 -20.78
CA THR A 13 21.68 -15.41 -19.45
C THR A 13 20.30 -14.98 -19.00
N LEU A 14 19.34 -15.90 -19.02
CA LEU A 14 17.97 -15.64 -18.56
C LEU A 14 18.02 -15.29 -17.07
N ARG A 15 17.92 -14.00 -16.75
CA ARG A 15 17.87 -13.52 -15.37
C ARG A 15 16.43 -13.62 -14.88
N VAL A 16 16.09 -14.74 -14.27
CA VAL A 16 14.77 -14.92 -13.64
C VAL A 16 14.67 -14.01 -12.43
N ARG A 17 13.71 -13.07 -12.44
CA ARG A 17 13.35 -12.24 -11.29
C ARG A 17 12.06 -12.78 -10.69
N GLY A 18 12.12 -13.25 -9.45
CA GLY A 18 10.94 -13.59 -8.66
C GLY A 18 10.42 -12.37 -7.91
N GLY A 19 9.17 -12.42 -7.45
CA GLY A 19 8.57 -11.36 -6.65
C GLY A 19 7.47 -11.88 -5.74
N ASP A 20 7.18 -11.12 -4.68
CA ASP A 20 5.96 -11.24 -3.88
C ASP A 20 4.99 -10.12 -4.28
N GLY A 21 3.70 -10.43 -4.32
CA GLY A 21 2.63 -9.53 -4.75
C GLY A 21 1.53 -9.36 -3.70
N SER A 22 1.88 -9.40 -2.41
CA SER A 22 0.90 -9.33 -1.33
C SER A 22 0.43 -7.90 -1.04
N ALA A 23 -0.89 -7.72 -0.95
CA ALA A 23 -1.51 -6.45 -0.58
C ALA A 23 -1.23 -6.01 0.87
N SER A 24 -0.75 -6.92 1.73
CA SER A 24 -0.55 -6.66 3.16
C SER A 24 0.90 -6.51 3.59
N THR A 25 1.89 -6.93 2.79
CA THR A 25 3.32 -6.93 3.18
C THR A 25 3.79 -5.54 3.62
N PHE A 26 3.32 -4.48 2.96
CA PHE A 26 3.75 -3.11 3.27
C PHE A 26 3.33 -2.63 4.67
N TRP A 27 2.13 -3.02 5.14
CA TRP A 27 1.53 -2.52 6.39
C TRP A 27 1.31 -3.60 7.47
N GLY A 28 1.59 -4.87 7.15
CA GLY A 28 1.21 -6.07 7.91
C GLY A 28 1.95 -6.31 9.23
N ASN A 29 2.27 -5.26 9.98
CA ASN A 29 2.99 -5.34 11.25
C ASN A 29 2.06 -5.52 12.47
N SER A 30 0.74 -5.64 12.26
CA SER A 30 -0.25 -5.49 13.34
C SER A 30 -0.35 -6.64 14.34
N ASN A 31 0.18 -7.81 14.00
CA ASN A 31 0.11 -9.01 14.84
C ASN A 31 1.29 -9.14 15.85
N TRP A 32 2.09 -8.09 16.02
CA TRP A 32 3.28 -8.12 16.88
C TRP A 32 2.97 -8.47 18.34
N THR A 33 1.79 -8.12 18.86
CA THR A 33 1.37 -8.43 20.23
C THR A 33 1.25 -9.93 20.49
N SER A 34 0.94 -10.72 19.46
CA SER A 34 0.84 -12.18 19.57
C SER A 34 2.22 -12.83 19.67
N PHE A 35 3.23 -12.25 19.03
CA PHE A 35 4.62 -12.72 19.08
C PHE A 35 5.40 -12.15 20.27
N HIS A 36 5.00 -10.97 20.77
CA HIS A 36 5.68 -10.24 21.83
C HIS A 36 4.68 -9.73 22.90
N PRO A 37 4.03 -10.63 23.65
CA PRO A 37 2.94 -10.27 24.57
C PRO A 37 3.40 -9.40 25.75
N ASN A 38 4.70 -9.39 26.07
CA ASN A 38 5.26 -8.65 27.19
C ASN A 38 5.70 -7.22 26.81
N LEU A 39 5.64 -6.84 25.54
CA LEU A 39 6.03 -5.50 25.11
C LEU A 39 4.85 -4.54 25.22
N SER A 40 5.10 -3.38 25.83
CA SER A 40 4.13 -2.28 25.89
C SER A 40 4.11 -1.43 24.61
N ARG A 41 5.13 -1.59 23.75
CA ARG A 41 5.30 -0.87 22.48
C ARG A 41 5.66 -1.85 21.37
N CYS A 42 5.34 -1.50 20.14
CA CYS A 42 5.69 -2.33 18.99
C CYS A 42 7.23 -2.47 18.88
N PRO A 43 7.75 -3.64 18.49
CA PRO A 43 9.19 -3.87 18.39
C PRO A 43 9.84 -3.00 17.30
N ASP A 44 11.13 -2.68 17.48
CA ASP A 44 11.88 -1.87 16.50
C ASP A 44 12.05 -2.57 15.14
N PHE A 45 12.02 -3.90 15.13
CA PHE A 45 12.00 -4.68 13.88
C PHE A 45 10.57 -4.82 13.35
N ALA A 46 10.45 -4.76 12.03
CA ALA A 46 9.20 -4.87 11.28
C ALA A 46 9.45 -5.68 10.00
N ILE A 47 8.40 -5.94 9.21
CA ILE A 47 8.55 -6.63 7.91
C ILE A 47 9.73 -6.11 7.05
N PRO A 48 9.95 -4.79 6.86
CA PRO A 48 11.09 -4.33 6.06
C PRO A 48 12.46 -4.78 6.60
N SER A 49 12.65 -4.88 7.91
CA SER A 49 13.93 -5.35 8.47
C SER A 49 14.16 -6.83 8.17
N LEU A 50 13.11 -7.65 8.22
CA LEU A 50 13.18 -9.07 7.90
C LEU A 50 13.51 -9.26 6.42
N ILE A 51 12.80 -8.56 5.52
CA ILE A 51 13.05 -8.65 4.08
C ILE A 51 14.47 -8.19 3.76
N HIS A 52 14.90 -7.05 4.30
CA HIS A 52 16.25 -6.53 4.07
C HIS A 52 17.34 -7.51 4.54
N SER A 53 17.12 -8.26 5.63
CA SER A 53 18.10 -9.26 6.10
C SER A 53 18.31 -10.43 5.13
N ILE A 54 17.33 -10.72 4.28
CA ILE A 54 17.36 -11.85 3.33
C ILE A 54 17.64 -11.36 1.90
N GLN A 55 17.06 -10.23 1.51
CA GLN A 55 17.12 -9.64 0.18
C GLN A 55 17.36 -8.12 0.28
N PRO A 56 18.57 -7.68 0.66
CA PRO A 56 18.87 -6.26 0.87
C PRO A 56 18.73 -5.42 -0.41
N GLU A 57 18.95 -6.02 -1.58
CA GLU A 57 18.84 -5.38 -2.90
C GLU A 57 17.42 -5.50 -3.50
N ALA A 58 16.42 -5.90 -2.71
CA ALA A 58 15.04 -5.97 -3.18
C ALA A 58 14.55 -4.61 -3.70
N LYS A 59 13.72 -4.66 -4.74
CA LYS A 59 13.00 -3.49 -5.26
C LYS A 59 11.56 -3.58 -4.81
N ILE A 60 11.06 -2.51 -4.21
CA ILE A 60 9.76 -2.45 -3.56
C ILE A 60 8.86 -1.52 -4.36
N ILE A 61 7.75 -2.05 -4.86
CA ILE A 61 6.71 -1.25 -5.52
C ILE A 61 5.51 -1.19 -4.60
N VAL A 62 4.97 0.01 -4.40
CA VAL A 62 3.82 0.24 -3.53
C VAL A 62 2.80 1.09 -4.27
N ALA A 63 1.59 0.58 -4.39
CA ALA A 63 0.47 1.35 -4.93
C ALA A 63 -0.37 1.90 -3.79
N PHE A 64 -0.36 3.22 -3.61
CA PHE A 64 -1.27 3.91 -2.71
C PHE A 64 -2.51 4.40 -3.44
N ARG A 65 -3.59 4.50 -2.69
CA ARG A 65 -4.87 5.08 -3.11
C ARG A 65 -5.28 6.11 -2.07
N ASN A 66 -6.09 7.10 -2.44
CA ASN A 66 -6.75 7.99 -1.50
C ASN A 66 -7.24 7.18 -0.29
N PRO A 67 -6.76 7.46 0.94
CA PRO A 67 -7.01 6.61 2.10
C PRO A 67 -8.48 6.56 2.47
N ILE A 68 -9.26 7.59 2.14
CA ILE A 68 -10.72 7.63 2.29
C ILE A 68 -11.37 6.59 1.37
N ASP A 69 -11.06 6.68 0.07
CA ASP A 69 -11.60 5.75 -0.94
C ASP A 69 -11.15 4.32 -0.70
N ARG A 70 -9.89 4.14 -0.28
CA ARG A 70 -9.33 2.86 0.12
C ARG A 70 -10.11 2.28 1.29
N LEU A 71 -10.32 3.04 2.36
CA LEU A 71 -11.06 2.59 3.55
C LEU A 71 -12.51 2.24 3.22
N PHE A 72 -13.17 3.05 2.42
CA PHE A 72 -14.55 2.79 2.03
C PHE A 72 -14.65 1.53 1.18
N SER A 73 -13.76 1.40 0.18
CA SER A 73 -13.68 0.19 -0.65
C SER A 73 -13.38 -1.06 0.18
N ASP A 74 -12.50 -0.95 1.18
CA ASP A 74 -12.17 -1.99 2.15
C ASP A 74 -13.41 -2.43 2.93
N TYR A 75 -14.13 -1.46 3.49
CA TYR A 75 -15.35 -1.70 4.25
C TYR A 75 -16.41 -2.43 3.43
N ILE A 76 -16.68 -1.97 2.20
CA ILE A 76 -17.65 -2.61 1.30
C ILE A 76 -17.23 -4.05 0.95
N TYR A 77 -15.94 -4.27 0.70
CA TYR A 77 -15.41 -5.59 0.38
C TYR A 77 -15.61 -6.58 1.54
N PHE A 78 -15.25 -6.20 2.77
CA PHE A 78 -15.35 -7.09 3.93
C PHE A 78 -16.78 -7.22 4.47
N SER A 79 -17.62 -6.20 4.29
CA SER A 79 -19.04 -6.22 4.70
C SER A 79 -19.94 -6.96 3.70
N ARG A 80 -19.40 -7.39 2.54
CA ARG A 80 -20.12 -8.13 1.49
C ARG A 80 -21.42 -7.44 1.05
N GLY A 81 -21.46 -6.10 1.07
CA GLY A 81 -22.62 -5.31 0.65
C GLY A 81 -23.81 -5.29 1.61
N LEU A 82 -23.69 -5.82 2.83
CA LEU A 82 -24.78 -5.89 3.83
C LEU A 82 -24.85 -4.69 4.78
N THR A 83 -24.31 -3.54 4.38
CA THR A 83 -24.08 -2.42 5.30
C THR A 83 -24.62 -1.09 4.76
N SER A 84 -24.90 -0.15 5.65
CA SER A 84 -25.38 1.19 5.32
C SER A 84 -24.30 2.26 5.45
N SER A 85 -24.55 3.42 4.87
CA SER A 85 -23.67 4.59 4.98
C SER A 85 -23.53 5.09 6.42
N GLU A 86 -24.59 4.95 7.22
CA GLU A 86 -24.66 5.30 8.64
C GLU A 86 -23.86 4.33 9.50
N GLU A 87 -23.94 3.03 9.23
CA GLU A 87 -23.10 2.03 9.92
C GLU A 87 -21.62 2.27 9.65
N PHE A 88 -21.25 2.63 8.42
CA PHE A 88 -19.89 3.01 8.09
C PHE A 88 -19.45 4.25 8.89
N HIS A 89 -20.31 5.26 8.99
CA HIS A 89 -20.04 6.49 9.74
C HIS A 89 -19.75 6.20 11.22
N GLU A 90 -20.61 5.42 11.89
CA GLU A 90 -20.41 5.06 13.30
C GLU A 90 -19.16 4.21 13.50
N SER A 91 -18.85 3.32 12.55
CA SER A 91 -17.61 2.53 12.58
C SER A 91 -16.37 3.42 12.47
N VAL A 92 -16.40 4.43 11.59
CA VAL A 92 -15.33 5.43 11.44
C VAL A 92 -15.13 6.22 12.74
N LYS A 93 -16.20 6.72 13.36
CA LYS A 93 -16.12 7.43 14.64
C LYS A 93 -15.47 6.58 15.72
N ALA A 94 -15.97 5.35 15.89
CA ALA A 94 -15.43 4.43 16.89
C ALA A 94 -13.94 4.11 16.65
N GLY A 95 -13.55 3.89 15.39
CA GLY A 95 -12.16 3.59 15.05
C GLY A 95 -11.21 4.79 15.26
N ILE A 96 -11.67 6.03 15.00
CA ILE A 96 -10.91 7.24 15.30
C ILE A 96 -10.77 7.43 16.82
N GLU A 97 -11.84 7.26 17.58
CA GLU A 97 -11.83 7.34 19.04
C GLU A 97 -10.88 6.30 19.66
N GLU A 98 -10.88 5.05 19.16
CA GLU A 98 -9.94 4.01 19.59
C GLU A 98 -8.49 4.40 19.26
N PHE A 99 -8.25 4.98 18.08
CA PHE A 99 -6.93 5.46 17.69
C PHE A 99 -6.43 6.58 18.59
N GLN A 100 -7.29 7.57 18.88
CA GLN A 100 -6.98 8.70 19.77
C GLN A 100 -6.72 8.22 21.21
N THR A 101 -7.58 7.36 21.75
CA THR A 101 -7.40 6.75 23.07
C THR A 101 -6.05 6.02 23.16
N CYS A 102 -5.65 5.32 22.10
CA CYS A 102 -4.34 4.67 22.04
C CYS A 102 -3.21 5.70 22.14
N LEU A 103 -3.28 6.79 21.37
CA LEU A 103 -2.25 7.83 21.39
C LEU A 103 -2.15 8.49 22.77
N GLU A 104 -3.28 8.78 23.42
CA GLU A 104 -3.32 9.35 24.76
C GLU A 104 -2.73 8.41 25.81
N THR A 105 -3.03 7.11 25.70
CA THR A 105 -2.60 6.10 26.69
C THR A 105 -1.14 5.69 26.51
N ILE A 106 -0.70 5.48 25.27
CA ILE A 106 0.64 4.92 24.97
C ILE A 106 1.65 6.02 24.66
N GLY A 107 1.21 7.12 24.04
CA GLY A 107 2.07 8.23 23.62
C GLY A 107 3.00 7.88 22.45
N ASP A 108 2.76 6.79 21.71
CA ASP A 108 3.60 6.36 20.60
C ASP A 108 2.77 6.07 19.34
N LEU A 109 2.99 6.89 18.31
CA LEU A 109 2.25 6.81 17.04
C LEU A 109 2.44 5.46 16.36
N ARG A 110 3.68 4.99 16.25
CA ARG A 110 4.01 3.75 15.54
C ARG A 110 3.34 2.54 16.20
N THR A 111 3.41 2.44 17.52
CA THR A 111 2.70 1.41 18.30
C THR A 111 1.21 1.46 18.06
N CYS A 112 0.62 2.65 18.03
CA CYS A 112 -0.80 2.79 17.74
C CYS A 112 -1.12 2.38 16.31
N VAL A 113 -0.38 2.80 15.29
CA VAL A 113 -0.59 2.33 13.91
C VAL A 113 -0.47 0.80 13.80
N TYR A 114 0.45 0.19 14.53
CA TYR A 114 0.68 -1.26 14.51
C TYR A 114 -0.20 -2.03 15.50
N LYS A 115 -1.10 -1.37 16.22
CA LYS A 115 -2.06 -2.10 17.04
C LYS A 115 -3.08 -2.73 16.09
N ALA A 116 -3.27 -4.04 16.19
CA ALA A 116 -4.38 -4.68 15.49
C ALA A 116 -5.68 -3.96 15.87
N ASP A 117 -6.45 -3.56 14.89
CA ASP A 117 -7.84 -3.18 15.11
C ASP A 117 -8.47 -4.42 15.75
N LYS A 118 -8.80 -4.32 17.05
CA LYS A 118 -9.57 -5.39 17.66
C LYS A 118 -10.85 -5.42 16.83
N LEU A 119 -11.17 -6.58 16.26
CA LEU A 119 -12.45 -6.82 15.61
C LEU A 119 -13.40 -7.49 16.62
N PRO A 120 -13.80 -6.89 17.76
CA PRO A 120 -14.96 -7.38 18.46
C PRO A 120 -16.17 -6.87 17.67
N SER A 121 -16.96 -7.78 17.10
CA SER A 121 -18.30 -7.53 16.51
C SER A 121 -18.41 -7.01 15.06
N GLY A 122 -17.52 -7.38 14.13
CA GLY A 122 -17.80 -7.25 12.69
C GLY A 122 -18.01 -5.82 12.14
N ARG A 123 -17.75 -4.80 12.96
CA ARG A 123 -17.91 -3.36 12.65
C ARG A 123 -16.58 -2.60 12.61
N ALA A 124 -15.43 -3.27 12.72
CA ALA A 124 -14.17 -2.53 12.71
C ALA A 124 -13.79 -2.11 11.28
N VAL A 125 -13.50 -0.82 11.12
CA VAL A 125 -12.93 -0.24 9.91
C VAL A 125 -11.42 -0.20 10.04
N ARG A 126 -10.70 -0.57 8.98
CA ARG A 126 -9.23 -0.67 8.99
C ARG A 126 -8.57 0.67 8.72
N LEU A 127 -8.86 1.67 9.56
CA LEU A 127 -8.39 3.06 9.41
C LEU A 127 -6.86 3.17 9.33
N ARG A 128 -6.18 2.40 10.19
CA ARG A 128 -4.72 2.47 10.39
C ARG A 128 -3.93 2.13 9.12
N VAL A 129 -4.47 1.27 8.25
CA VAL A 129 -3.86 0.88 6.97
C VAL A 129 -3.66 2.10 6.04
N GLY A 130 -4.52 3.12 6.15
CA GLY A 130 -4.39 4.37 5.37
C GLY A 130 -3.31 5.33 5.87
N LEU A 131 -2.63 5.03 6.98
CA LEU A 131 -1.58 5.88 7.57
C LEU A 131 -0.22 5.62 6.90
N TYR A 132 -0.18 5.77 5.57
CA TYR A 132 0.93 5.33 4.73
C TYR A 132 2.30 5.89 5.12
N SER A 133 2.35 7.14 5.60
CA SER A 133 3.61 7.78 6.01
C SER A 133 4.33 7.01 7.11
N VAL A 134 3.59 6.46 8.09
CA VAL A 134 4.18 5.70 9.21
C VAL A 134 4.83 4.41 8.70
N TYR A 135 4.17 3.71 7.78
CA TYR A 135 4.73 2.51 7.17
C TYR A 135 5.93 2.87 6.29
N LEU A 136 5.80 3.87 5.41
CA LEU A 136 6.87 4.27 4.48
C LEU A 136 8.16 4.68 5.21
N GLU A 137 8.06 5.38 6.33
CA GLU A 137 9.21 5.72 7.17
C GLU A 137 9.94 4.46 7.68
N ASP A 138 9.21 3.42 8.06
CA ASP A 138 9.80 2.15 8.46
C ASP A 138 10.51 1.44 7.31
N TRP A 139 9.95 1.49 6.09
CA TRP A 139 10.61 0.92 4.92
C TRP A 139 11.89 1.69 4.53
N LEU A 140 11.86 3.02 4.63
CA LEU A 140 13.01 3.89 4.33
C LEU A 140 14.17 3.77 5.34
N LYS A 141 13.95 3.18 6.52
CA LYS A 141 15.04 2.84 7.45
C LYS A 141 15.97 1.74 6.91
N PHE A 142 15.46 0.88 6.02
CA PHE A 142 16.19 -0.29 5.53
C PHE A 142 16.47 -0.24 4.03
N PHE A 143 15.57 0.34 3.23
CA PHE A 143 15.71 0.41 1.79
C PHE A 143 16.00 1.84 1.33
N LYS A 144 16.94 1.98 0.38
CA LYS A 144 17.26 3.29 -0.21
C LYS A 144 16.05 3.83 -0.99
N PRO A 145 15.85 5.14 -1.10
CA PRO A 145 14.79 5.72 -1.94
C PRO A 145 14.79 5.17 -3.37
N SER A 146 15.96 4.88 -3.95
CA SER A 146 16.09 4.29 -5.29
C SER A 146 15.61 2.84 -5.40
N GLN A 147 15.35 2.16 -4.28
CA GLN A 147 14.78 0.81 -4.21
C GLN A 147 13.27 0.83 -3.96
N LEU A 148 12.66 2.00 -3.75
CA LEU A 148 11.22 2.14 -3.61
C LEU A 148 10.62 2.86 -4.81
N ARG A 149 9.50 2.33 -5.29
CA ARG A 149 8.64 3.02 -6.25
C ARG A 149 7.23 3.11 -5.69
N VAL A 150 6.80 4.32 -5.38
CA VAL A 150 5.43 4.58 -4.93
C VAL A 150 4.63 5.10 -6.11
N ILE A 151 3.48 4.49 -6.37
CA ILE A 151 2.54 4.90 -7.42
C ILE A 151 1.18 5.19 -6.81
N ARG A 152 0.42 6.10 -7.41
CA ARG A 152 -0.99 6.30 -7.07
C ARG A 152 -1.87 5.46 -7.98
N THR A 153 -2.87 4.79 -7.41
CA THR A 153 -3.87 4.04 -8.19
C THR A 153 -4.68 4.94 -9.11
N GLU A 154 -4.87 6.19 -8.72
CA GLU A 154 -5.51 7.25 -9.48
C GLU A 154 -4.72 7.55 -10.75
N ASP A 155 -3.40 7.74 -10.64
CA ASP A 155 -2.54 7.94 -11.81
C ASP A 155 -2.46 6.69 -12.67
N TRP A 156 -2.35 5.50 -12.08
CA TRP A 156 -2.39 4.24 -12.83
C TRP A 156 -3.63 4.15 -13.72
N SER A 157 -4.79 4.58 -13.22
CA SER A 157 -6.04 4.50 -13.97
C SER A 157 -6.09 5.36 -15.24
N VAL A 158 -5.23 6.38 -15.36
CA VAL A 158 -5.22 7.33 -16.50
C VAL A 158 -3.90 7.38 -17.26
N LYS A 159 -2.78 7.00 -16.63
CA LYS A 159 -1.41 7.05 -17.14
C LYS A 159 -0.73 5.68 -17.08
N CYS A 160 -1.51 4.60 -17.11
CA CYS A 160 -0.97 3.23 -17.04
C CYS A 160 0.22 2.99 -17.98
N PRO A 161 0.20 3.40 -19.27
CA PRO A 161 1.33 3.13 -20.16
C PRO A 161 2.65 3.78 -19.72
N GLU A 162 2.58 5.01 -19.22
CA GLU A 162 3.75 5.76 -18.72
C GLU A 162 4.30 5.12 -17.46
N ILE A 163 3.42 4.76 -16.51
CA ILE A 163 3.81 4.13 -15.24
C ILE A 163 4.36 2.73 -15.49
N LEU A 164 3.73 1.93 -16.35
CA LEU A 164 4.22 0.59 -16.67
C LEU A 164 5.61 0.64 -17.31
N THR A 165 5.84 1.58 -18.22
CA THR A 165 7.18 1.82 -18.80
C THR A 165 8.20 2.20 -17.72
N ASP A 166 7.84 3.07 -16.79
CA ASP A 166 8.70 3.45 -15.66
C ASP A 166 8.99 2.27 -14.72
N LEU A 167 7.99 1.42 -14.45
CA LEU A 167 8.16 0.21 -13.65
C LEU A 167 9.07 -0.81 -14.32
N HIS A 168 9.00 -0.98 -15.64
CA HIS A 168 9.94 -1.83 -16.39
C HIS A 168 11.38 -1.34 -16.23
N ARG A 169 11.60 -0.04 -16.40
CA ARG A 169 12.92 0.57 -16.16
C ARG A 169 13.37 0.41 -14.71
N PHE A 170 12.48 0.69 -13.76
CA PHE A 170 12.75 0.54 -12.34
C PHE A 170 13.13 -0.89 -11.99
N LEU A 171 12.45 -1.90 -12.55
CA LEU A 171 12.74 -3.32 -12.32
C LEU A 171 13.92 -3.84 -13.16
N GLU A 172 14.48 -3.02 -14.06
CA GLU A 172 15.47 -3.41 -15.08
C GLU A 172 14.98 -4.64 -15.88
N LEU A 173 13.76 -4.51 -16.41
CA LEU A 173 13.17 -5.43 -17.37
C LEU A 173 13.36 -4.88 -18.78
N ASP A 174 13.29 -5.77 -19.77
CA ASP A 174 13.26 -5.37 -21.17
C ASP A 174 12.00 -4.52 -21.44
N GLU A 175 12.14 -3.59 -22.39
CA GLU A 175 11.00 -2.78 -22.85
C GLU A 175 9.95 -3.69 -23.49
N LEU A 176 8.68 -3.38 -23.22
CA LEU A 176 7.58 -4.07 -23.88
C LEU A 176 7.58 -3.76 -25.38
N PRO A 177 7.26 -4.73 -26.23
CA PRO A 177 6.96 -4.51 -27.64
C PRO A 177 5.98 -3.35 -27.86
N PRO A 178 6.09 -2.61 -28.98
CA PRO A 178 5.16 -1.54 -29.29
C PRO A 178 3.71 -2.04 -29.31
N GLY A 179 2.84 -1.38 -28.55
CA GLY A 179 1.41 -1.72 -28.44
C GLY A 179 1.05 -2.60 -27.25
N GLU A 180 1.96 -3.46 -26.77
CA GLU A 180 1.68 -4.41 -25.68
C GLU A 180 1.40 -3.69 -24.35
N THR A 181 2.09 -2.57 -24.10
CA THR A 181 1.81 -1.69 -22.97
C THR A 181 0.35 -1.24 -22.95
N ASN A 182 -0.22 -0.87 -24.11
CA ASN A 182 -1.61 -0.42 -24.19
C ASN A 182 -2.57 -1.59 -23.99
N ASP A 183 -2.25 -2.76 -24.53
CA ASP A 183 -3.07 -3.97 -24.38
C ASP A 183 -3.19 -4.35 -22.90
N LEU A 184 -2.06 -4.44 -22.18
CA LEU A 184 -2.01 -4.71 -20.74
C LEU A 184 -2.79 -3.66 -19.93
N CYS A 185 -2.68 -2.39 -20.30
CA CYS A 185 -3.38 -1.30 -19.62
C CYS A 185 -4.89 -1.27 -19.90
N ASN A 186 -5.35 -1.94 -20.96
CA ASN A 186 -6.75 -2.02 -21.36
C ASN A 186 -7.41 -3.37 -20.98
N GLU A 187 -6.68 -4.28 -20.32
CA GLU A 187 -7.24 -5.52 -19.83
C GLU A 187 -8.44 -5.29 -18.89
N GLU A 188 -9.40 -6.23 -18.94
CA GLU A 188 -10.55 -6.17 -18.06
C GLU A 188 -10.11 -6.24 -16.59
N ARG A 189 -10.60 -5.30 -15.78
CA ARG A 189 -10.32 -5.31 -14.35
C ARG A 189 -11.02 -6.51 -13.71
N HIS A 190 -10.25 -7.37 -13.08
CA HIS A 190 -10.77 -8.43 -12.23
C HIS A 190 -11.03 -7.91 -10.80
N ASN A 191 -11.89 -8.61 -10.04
CA ASN A 191 -12.23 -8.27 -8.65
C ASN A 191 -12.86 -6.87 -8.44
N VAL A 192 -13.60 -6.37 -9.43
CA VAL A 192 -14.34 -5.11 -9.29
C VAL A 192 -15.46 -5.29 -8.27
N GLY A 193 -15.47 -4.46 -7.22
CA GLY A 193 -16.43 -4.55 -6.12
C GLY A 193 -17.89 -4.48 -6.61
N HIS A 194 -18.75 -5.35 -6.05
CA HIS A 194 -20.12 -5.57 -6.54
C HIS A 194 -21.18 -4.55 -6.09
N SER A 195 -20.85 -3.53 -5.29
CA SER A 195 -21.89 -2.66 -4.72
C SER A 195 -21.74 -1.19 -5.12
N LYS A 196 -22.69 -0.71 -5.92
CA LYS A 196 -22.90 0.71 -6.26
C LYS A 196 -23.98 1.38 -5.39
N THR A 197 -24.50 0.71 -4.37
CA THR A 197 -25.71 1.18 -3.65
C THR A 197 -25.42 1.98 -2.38
N VAL A 198 -24.22 1.87 -1.82
CA VAL A 198 -23.83 2.59 -0.59
C VAL A 198 -22.91 3.74 -0.98
N ALA A 199 -23.22 4.95 -0.53
CA ALA A 199 -22.43 6.15 -0.78
C ALA A 199 -21.76 6.65 0.50
N LEU A 200 -20.64 7.36 0.38
CA LEU A 200 -20.03 8.06 1.50
C LEU A 200 -20.90 9.24 1.93
N LEU A 201 -21.20 9.34 3.22
CA LEU A 201 -21.84 10.54 3.76
C LEU A 201 -20.85 11.73 3.71
N PRO A 202 -21.32 12.96 3.46
CA PRO A 202 -20.48 14.16 3.51
C PRO A 202 -19.76 14.32 4.85
N GLU A 203 -20.45 14.05 5.96
CA GLU A 203 -19.92 14.17 7.32
C GLU A 203 -18.81 13.13 7.57
N THR A 204 -18.99 11.90 7.07
CA THR A 204 -17.93 10.87 7.13
C THR A 204 -16.71 11.27 6.32
N THR A 205 -16.93 11.85 5.13
CA THR A 205 -15.84 12.30 4.25
C THR A 205 -15.03 13.40 4.92
N GLN A 206 -15.70 14.38 5.54
CA GLN A 206 -15.04 15.46 6.26
C GLN A 206 -14.25 14.91 7.46
N LEU A 207 -14.86 14.03 8.26
CA LEU A 207 -14.20 13.41 9.41
C LEU A 207 -12.93 12.65 9.02
N LEU A 208 -12.99 11.86 7.95
CA LEU A 208 -11.82 11.11 7.44
C LEU A 208 -10.77 12.03 6.83
N ARG A 209 -11.17 13.13 6.18
CA ARG A 209 -10.23 14.14 5.67
C ARG A 209 -9.45 14.77 6.80
N ASP A 210 -10.12 15.16 7.88
CA ASP A 210 -9.46 15.77 9.04
C ASP A 210 -8.51 14.77 9.72
N PHE A 211 -8.93 13.51 9.83
CA PHE A 211 -8.11 12.42 10.37
C PHE A 211 -6.85 12.15 9.53
N TYR A 212 -6.98 12.00 8.20
CA TYR A 212 -5.84 11.64 7.33
C TYR A 212 -4.96 12.82 6.95
N SER A 213 -5.45 14.07 7.00
CA SER A 213 -4.72 15.28 6.58
C SER A 213 -3.27 15.38 7.10
N PRO A 214 -2.99 15.23 8.42
CA PRO A 214 -1.61 15.33 8.91
C PRO A 214 -0.70 14.23 8.34
N PHE A 215 -1.23 13.02 8.14
CA PHE A 215 -0.47 11.88 7.62
C PHE A 215 -0.22 11.99 6.12
N ASN A 216 -1.19 12.51 5.36
CA ASN A 216 -1.09 12.80 3.93
C ASN A 216 -0.06 13.90 3.66
N LYS A 217 -0.07 14.98 4.46
CA LYS A 217 0.95 16.04 4.39
C LYS A 217 2.35 15.50 4.67
N ARG A 218 2.48 14.64 5.70
CA ARG A 218 3.75 13.97 6.00
C ARG A 218 4.19 13.06 4.85
N LEU A 219 3.27 12.30 4.25
CA LEU A 219 3.55 11.43 3.12
C LEU A 219 4.05 12.24 1.91
N ALA A 220 3.35 13.31 1.56
CA ALA A 220 3.75 14.22 0.49
C ALA A 220 5.14 14.81 0.73
N THR A 221 5.46 15.18 1.97
CA THR A 221 6.82 15.66 2.33
C THR A 221 7.89 14.58 2.17
N ILE A 222 7.60 13.33 2.56
CA ILE A 222 8.55 12.21 2.42
C ILE A 222 8.83 11.89 0.93
N LEU A 223 7.77 11.97 0.11
CA LEU A 223 7.83 11.63 -1.31
C LEU A 223 8.22 12.82 -2.20
N ASP A 224 8.29 14.04 -1.65
CA ASP A 224 8.45 15.29 -2.39
C ASP A 224 7.38 15.43 -3.51
N ASP A 225 6.13 15.12 -3.17
CA ASP A 225 5.02 15.09 -4.13
C ASP A 225 3.68 15.47 -3.49
N ASP A 226 3.21 16.69 -3.79
CA ASP A 226 1.95 17.25 -3.28
C ASP A 226 0.70 16.48 -3.76
N ASN A 227 0.84 15.62 -4.76
CA ASN A 227 -0.22 14.73 -5.23
C ASN A 227 -0.72 13.75 -4.15
N PHE A 228 0.04 13.54 -3.08
CA PHE A 228 -0.37 12.72 -1.93
C PHE A 228 -1.16 13.51 -0.86
N ILE A 229 -1.35 14.82 -1.03
CA ILE A 229 -2.22 15.65 -0.20
C ILE A 229 -3.68 15.51 -0.68
N TRP A 230 -4.28 14.34 -0.42
CA TRP A 230 -5.69 14.07 -0.72
C TRP A 230 -6.69 14.86 0.15
#